data_AF-A0A845HRM1-F1
#
_entry.id   AF-A0A845HRM1-F1
#
_cell.length_a   1.000
_cell.length_b   1.000
_cell.length_c   1.000
_cell.angle_alpha   90.00
_cell.angle_beta   90.00
_cell.angle_gamma   90.00
#
_symmetry.space_group_name_H-M   'P 1'
#
loop_
_entity.id
_entity.type
_entity.pdbx_description
1 polymer ?
#
loop_
_entity_poly.entity_id
_entity_poly.type
_entity_poly.pdbx_seq_one_letter_code
_entity_poly.pdbx_strand_id
1 'polypeptide(L)'
;MNVEHIEFIDRSSARVEMPPKSFSWKEKFQPPSNGPAFDCTMAQSRIEKTICADTGLAAQDLALSELYHRIRLGSDTTGVQEELCSLQRKWLQQRDRECLNADNLVDCLKDQYTAQYHRLNNWLPTSAIRPQK
;
A
#
# COMPACT_ATOMS: atom_id res chain seq x y z
N MET A 1 -33.17 -20.09 3.33
CA MET A 1 -32.00 -20.98 3.41
C MET A 1 -31.18 -20.58 4.63
N ASN A 2 -31.17 -21.39 5.68
CA ASN A 2 -30.24 -21.23 6.80
C ASN A 2 -28.87 -21.72 6.33
N VAL A 3 -27.88 -20.83 6.26
CA VAL A 3 -26.49 -21.23 5.99
C VAL A 3 -25.85 -21.55 7.34
N GLU A 4 -25.77 -22.83 7.68
CA GLU A 4 -25.19 -23.29 8.96
C GLU A 4 -23.66 -23.43 8.89
N HIS A 5 -23.11 -23.55 7.67
CA HIS A 5 -21.68 -23.74 7.42
C HIS A 5 -21.24 -22.94 6.18
N ILE A 6 -20.01 -22.40 6.23
CA ILE A 6 -19.34 -21.78 5.07
C ILE A 6 -18.24 -22.73 4.61
N GLU A 7 -18.22 -23.03 3.32
CA GLU A 7 -17.13 -23.78 2.67
C GLU A 7 -16.03 -22.82 2.21
N PHE A 8 -14.80 -23.08 2.65
CA PHE A 8 -13.61 -22.40 2.18
C PHE A 8 -12.79 -23.34 1.30
N ILE A 9 -12.34 -22.86 0.14
CA ILE A 9 -11.45 -23.61 -0.75
C ILE A 9 -10.07 -22.99 -0.66
N ASP A 10 -9.06 -23.78 -0.29
CA ASP A 10 -7.68 -23.31 -0.21
C ASP A 10 -6.93 -23.41 -1.55
N ARG A 11 -5.65 -23.02 -1.55
CA ARG A 11 -4.80 -23.04 -2.75
C ARG A 11 -4.52 -24.45 -3.29
N SER A 12 -4.67 -25.49 -2.45
CA SER A 12 -4.56 -26.89 -2.83
C SER A 12 -5.90 -27.48 -3.31
N SER A 13 -6.95 -26.65 -3.41
CA SER A 13 -8.34 -27.07 -3.64
C SER A 13 -8.95 -27.90 -2.53
N ALA A 14 -8.34 -27.93 -1.34
CA ALA A 14 -8.93 -28.57 -0.18
C ALA A 14 -10.11 -27.73 0.33
N ARG A 15 -11.20 -28.41 0.69
CA ARG A 15 -12.39 -27.79 1.28
C ARG A 15 -12.29 -27.85 2.79
N VAL A 16 -12.46 -26.72 3.45
CA VAL A 16 -12.57 -26.63 4.90
C VAL A 16 -13.92 -26.02 5.24
N GLU A 17 -14.72 -26.76 6.00
CA GLU A 17 -15.98 -26.27 6.53
C GLU A 17 -15.74 -25.57 7.87
N MET A 18 -16.26 -24.35 8.01
CA MET A 18 -16.21 -23.63 9.28
C MET A 18 -17.56 -23.00 9.62
N PRO A 19 -17.93 -22.93 10.91
CA PRO A 19 -19.11 -22.19 11.34
C PRO A 19 -18.99 -20.70 10.94
N PRO A 20 -20.08 -20.05 10.47
CA PRO A 20 -20.05 -18.63 10.08
C PRO A 20 -19.51 -17.70 11.17
N LYS A 21 -19.77 -18.01 12.44
CA LYS A 21 -19.30 -17.22 13.60
C LYS A 21 -17.80 -17.37 13.87
N SER A 22 -17.18 -18.45 13.41
CA SER A 22 -15.74 -18.69 13.53
C SER A 22 -14.95 -17.96 12.45
N PHE A 23 -15.64 -17.50 11.41
CA PHE A 23 -15.05 -16.70 10.36
C PHE A 23 -15.06 -15.21 10.74
N SER A 24 -13.89 -14.71 11.13
CA SER A 24 -13.63 -13.28 11.25
C SER A 24 -12.62 -12.90 10.17
N TRP A 25 -13.06 -12.11 9.18
CA TRP A 25 -12.12 -11.23 8.52
C TRP A 25 -11.54 -10.36 9.63
N LYS A 26 -10.25 -10.49 9.95
CA LYS A 26 -9.58 -9.42 10.69
C LYS A 26 -9.90 -8.15 9.90
N GLU A 27 -10.68 -7.26 10.49
CA GLU A 27 -11.17 -6.07 9.82
C GLU A 27 -9.98 -5.37 9.18
N LYS A 28 -9.99 -5.27 7.86
CA LYS A 28 -8.94 -4.56 7.14
C LYS A 28 -8.97 -3.13 7.66
N PHE A 29 -7.84 -2.63 8.16
CA PHE A 29 -7.72 -1.25 8.63
C PHE A 29 -8.32 -0.30 7.59
N GLN A 30 -9.29 0.51 8.01
CA GLN A 30 -9.89 1.55 7.19
C GLN A 30 -9.26 2.88 7.60
N PRO A 31 -8.42 3.49 6.75
CA PRO A 31 -7.84 4.78 7.07
C PRO A 31 -8.97 5.83 7.18
N PRO A 32 -8.94 6.71 8.20
CA PRO A 32 -9.89 7.81 8.26
C PRO A 32 -9.60 8.79 7.10
N SER A 33 -10.60 9.56 6.69
CA SER A 33 -10.49 10.48 5.52
C SER A 33 -9.40 11.55 5.65
N ASN A 34 -8.91 11.78 6.87
CA ASN A 34 -7.84 12.72 7.20
C ASN A 34 -6.58 12.04 7.78
N GLY A 35 -6.47 10.72 7.70
CA GLY A 35 -5.34 9.95 8.22
C GLY A 35 -4.52 9.27 7.12
N PRO A 36 -3.33 8.74 7.47
CA PRO A 36 -2.52 7.97 6.55
C PRO A 36 -3.09 6.58 6.31
N ALA A 37 -2.50 5.83 5.38
CA ALA A 37 -2.91 4.47 5.03
C ALA A 37 -2.58 3.41 6.10
N PHE A 38 -2.04 3.82 7.25
CA PHE A 38 -1.69 2.96 8.36
C PHE A 38 -2.25 3.48 9.70
N ASP A 39 -2.30 2.60 10.70
CA ASP A 39 -2.81 2.94 12.02
C ASP A 39 -1.78 3.76 12.81
N CYS A 40 -2.10 5.03 13.05
CA CYS A 40 -1.24 5.94 13.82
C CYS A 40 -0.99 5.50 15.26
N THR A 41 -1.85 4.66 15.85
CA THR A 41 -1.61 4.09 17.19
C THR A 41 -0.46 3.08 17.18
N MET A 42 -0.12 2.54 16.02
CA MET A 42 0.97 1.60 15.81
C MET A 42 2.26 2.26 15.29
N ALA A 43 2.29 3.59 15.15
CA ALA A 43 3.45 4.34 14.65
C ALA A 43 4.66 4.21 15.59
N GLN A 44 5.78 3.68 15.09
CA GLN A 44 7.00 3.47 15.88
C GLN A 44 8.10 4.46 15.49
N SER A 45 8.32 4.61 14.18
CA SER A 45 9.39 5.43 13.62
C SER A 45 9.10 6.93 13.73
N ARG A 46 10.16 7.74 13.67
CA ARG A 46 10.04 9.20 13.61
C ARG A 46 9.21 9.63 12.40
N ILE A 47 9.40 8.98 11.25
CA ILE A 47 8.66 9.28 10.01
C ILE A 47 7.17 9.00 10.16
N GLU A 48 6.79 7.82 10.65
CA GLU A 48 5.37 7.47 10.86
C GLU A 48 4.69 8.47 11.80
N LYS A 49 5.35 8.83 12.90
CA LYS A 49 4.84 9.82 13.84
C LYS A 49 4.69 11.21 13.20
N THR A 50 5.64 11.61 12.35
CA THR A 50 5.53 12.87 11.60
C THR A 50 4.37 12.84 10.60
N ILE A 51 4.19 11.74 9.87
CA ILE A 51 3.06 11.58 8.94
C ILE A 51 1.73 11.66 9.71
N CYS A 52 1.63 11.00 10.87
CA CYS A 52 0.44 11.05 11.71
C CYS A 52 0.13 12.44 12.30
N ALA A 53 1.15 13.29 12.47
CA ALA A 53 1.01 14.61 13.08
C ALA A 53 0.71 15.73 12.06
N ASP A 54 0.98 15.53 10.78
CA ASP A 54 0.71 16.49 9.70
C ASP A 54 -0.39 15.96 8.78
N THR A 55 -1.54 16.64 8.77
CA THR A 55 -2.73 16.23 7.99
C THR A 55 -2.48 16.22 6.48
N GLY A 56 -1.57 17.06 5.98
CA GLY A 56 -1.17 17.07 4.58
C GLY A 56 -0.37 15.83 4.19
N LEU A 57 0.60 15.44 5.02
CA LEU A 57 1.38 14.22 4.85
C LEU A 57 0.50 12.97 4.97
N ALA A 58 -0.41 12.95 5.94
CA ALA A 58 -1.38 11.88 6.10
C ALA A 58 -2.21 11.67 4.82
N ALA A 59 -2.75 12.76 4.25
CA ALA A 59 -3.51 12.71 3.00
C ALA A 59 -2.66 12.25 1.81
N GLN A 60 -1.40 12.69 1.72
CA GLN A 60 -0.47 12.25 0.67
C GLN A 60 -0.12 10.75 0.77
N ASP A 61 0.09 10.24 1.99
CA ASP A 61 0.33 8.83 2.24
C ASP A 61 -0.85 7.97 1.81
N LEU A 62 -2.06 8.38 2.19
CA LEU A 62 -3.30 7.71 1.78
C LEU A 62 -3.46 7.71 0.27
N ALA A 63 -3.34 8.87 -0.39
CA ALA A 63 -3.50 9.00 -1.83
C ALA A 63 -2.49 8.14 -2.62
N LEU A 64 -1.22 8.10 -2.17
CA LEU A 64 -0.19 7.27 -2.81
C LEU A 64 -0.49 5.77 -2.63
N SER A 65 -0.94 5.37 -1.44
CA SER A 65 -1.32 3.98 -1.14
C SER A 65 -2.48 3.51 -2.03
N GLU A 66 -3.53 4.33 -2.15
CA GLU A 66 -4.68 4.05 -3.02
C GLU A 66 -4.27 3.93 -4.49
N LEU A 67 -3.40 4.83 -4.97
CA LEU A 67 -2.88 4.77 -6.34
C LEU A 67 -2.07 3.48 -6.57
N TYR A 68 -1.17 3.13 -5.66
CA TYR A 68 -0.42 1.87 -5.71
C TYR A 68 -1.36 0.66 -5.78
N HIS A 69 -2.40 0.61 -4.95
CA HIS A 69 -3.36 -0.48 -4.95
C HIS A 69 -4.14 -0.56 -6.26
N ARG A 70 -4.59 0.58 -6.80
CA ARG A 70 -5.30 0.65 -8.08
C ARG A 70 -4.45 0.10 -9.23
N ILE A 71 -3.19 0.54 -9.32
CA ILE A 71 -2.25 0.08 -10.33
C ILE A 71 -1.99 -1.43 -10.18
N ARG A 72 -1.74 -1.89 -8.95
CA ARG A 72 -1.45 -3.31 -8.68
C ARG A 72 -2.63 -4.22 -9.04
N LEU A 73 -3.86 -3.82 -8.72
CA LEU A 73 -5.06 -4.58 -9.05
C LEU A 73 -5.35 -4.58 -10.56
N GLY A 74 -5.00 -3.50 -11.26
CA GLY A 74 -5.11 -3.42 -12.72
C GLY A 74 -3.96 -4.05 -13.50
N SER A 75 -3.00 -4.69 -12.82
CA SER A 75 -1.82 -5.28 -13.48
C SER A 75 -2.08 -6.72 -13.94
N ASP A 76 -1.82 -6.99 -15.22
CA ASP A 76 -2.17 -8.24 -15.92
C ASP A 76 -1.39 -9.48 -15.44
N THR A 77 -0.20 -9.31 -14.88
CA THR A 77 0.69 -10.42 -14.52
C THR A 77 1.32 -10.24 -13.15
N THR A 78 1.64 -11.36 -12.50
CA THR A 78 2.40 -11.37 -11.24
C THR A 78 3.75 -10.65 -11.37
N GLY A 79 4.43 -10.80 -12.51
CA GLY A 79 5.73 -10.13 -12.73
C GLY A 79 5.63 -8.60 -12.72
N VAL A 80 4.58 -8.04 -13.32
CA VAL A 80 4.29 -6.60 -13.30
C VAL A 80 3.98 -6.12 -11.87
N GLN A 81 3.23 -6.91 -11.10
CA GLN A 81 2.95 -6.60 -9.69
C GLN A 81 4.22 -6.64 -8.82
N GLU A 82 5.12 -7.60 -9.07
CA GLU A 82 6.41 -7.72 -8.37
C GLU A 82 7.34 -6.54 -8.69
N GLU A 83 7.37 -6.10 -9.95
CA GLU A 83 8.10 -4.90 -10.38
C GLU A 83 7.61 -3.65 -9.63
N LEU A 84 6.30 -3.43 -9.57
CA LEU A 84 5.71 -2.31 -8.83
C LEU A 84 6.01 -2.39 -7.32
N CYS A 85 5.92 -3.58 -6.73
CA CYS A 85 6.22 -3.80 -5.32
C CYS A 85 7.70 -3.49 -5.00
N SER A 86 8.61 -3.95 -5.86
CA SER A 86 10.05 -3.66 -5.76
C SER A 86 10.33 -2.17 -5.89
N LEU A 87 9.67 -1.49 -6.83
CA LEU A 87 9.75 -0.05 -7.02
C LEU A 87 9.37 0.72 -5.75
N GLN A 88 8.23 0.37 -5.15
CA GLN A 88 7.74 1.02 -3.93
C GLN A 88 8.64 0.76 -2.72
N ARG A 89 9.11 -0.48 -2.53
CA ARG A 89 10.02 -0.82 -1.42
C ARG A 89 11.32 -0.04 -1.49
N LYS A 90 11.92 0.07 -2.68
CA LYS A 90 13.14 0.86 -2.89
C LYS A 90 12.89 2.34 -2.61
N TRP A 91 11.74 2.88 -3.05
CA TRP A 91 11.38 4.26 -2.75
C TRP A 91 11.22 4.52 -1.25
N LEU A 92 10.54 3.65 -0.49
CA LEU A 92 10.40 3.80 0.97
C LEU A 92 11.77 3.86 1.66
N GLN A 93 12.69 2.95 1.31
CA GLN A 93 14.05 2.97 1.84
C GLN A 93 14.80 4.27 1.50
N GLN A 94 14.63 4.75 0.27
CA GLN A 94 15.24 5.99 -0.20
C GLN A 94 14.71 7.22 0.54
N ARG A 95 13.37 7.31 0.65
CA ARG A 95 12.63 8.36 1.36
C ARG A 95 13.11 8.45 2.80
N ASP A 96 13.16 7.31 3.48
CA ASP A 96 13.53 7.26 4.89
C ASP A 96 14.97 7.72 5.09
N ARG A 97 15.88 7.23 4.24
CA ARG A 97 17.29 7.64 4.28
C ARG A 97 17.50 9.13 3.99
N GLU A 98 16.81 9.68 3.00
CA GLU A 98 16.97 11.10 2.64
C GLU A 98 16.33 12.01 3.70
N CYS A 99 15.07 11.76 4.07
CA CYS A 99 14.34 12.68 4.92
C CYS A 99 14.73 12.63 6.39
N LEU A 100 15.26 11.52 6.89
CA LEU A 100 15.84 11.49 8.25
C LEU A 100 17.09 12.38 8.37
N ASN A 101 17.79 12.64 7.27
CA ASN A 101 18.99 13.48 7.21
C ASN A 101 18.69 14.91 6.73
N ALA A 102 17.44 15.25 6.44
CA ALA A 102 17.05 16.57 5.97
C ALA A 102 16.87 17.56 7.14
N ASP A 103 17.13 18.85 6.86
CA ASP A 103 16.93 19.93 7.84
C ASP A 103 15.45 20.06 8.25
N ASN A 104 14.53 19.93 7.28
CA ASN A 104 13.10 19.86 7.52
C ASN A 104 12.53 18.52 7.04
N LEU A 105 12.17 17.67 8.02
CA LEU A 105 11.59 16.36 7.77
C LEU A 105 10.22 16.45 7.07
N VAL A 106 9.38 17.42 7.45
CA VAL A 106 8.01 17.54 6.88
C VAL A 106 8.09 17.92 5.41
N ASP A 107 8.91 18.93 5.07
CA ASP A 107 9.05 19.39 3.70
C ASP A 107 9.67 18.31 2.81
N CYS A 108 10.72 17.64 3.29
CA CYS A 108 11.31 16.50 2.55
C CYS A 108 10.28 15.41 2.28
N LEU A 109 9.48 15.02 3.28
CA LEU A 109 8.44 14.01 3.08
C LEU A 109 7.40 14.46 2.05
N LYS A 110 6.94 15.72 2.11
CA LYS A 110 5.96 16.28 1.16
C LYS A 110 6.47 16.20 -0.28
N ASP A 111 7.75 16.53 -0.48
CA ASP A 111 8.40 16.44 -1.79
C ASP A 111 8.52 14.99 -2.26
N GLN A 112 8.95 14.07 -1.40
CA GLN A 112 9.07 12.64 -1.73
C GLN A 112 7.73 12.00 -2.11
N TYR A 113 6.66 12.29 -1.36
CA TYR A 113 5.33 11.79 -1.68
C TYR A 113 4.82 12.35 -3.01
N THR A 114 5.00 13.65 -3.25
CA THR A 114 4.59 14.31 -4.49
C THR A 114 5.31 13.69 -5.69
N ALA A 115 6.64 13.57 -5.61
CA ALA A 115 7.46 12.98 -6.66
C ALA A 115 7.06 11.53 -6.95
N GLN A 116 6.82 10.72 -5.91
CA GLN A 116 6.44 9.31 -6.09
C GLN A 116 5.03 9.15 -6.64
N TYR A 117 4.09 10.02 -6.25
CA TYR A 117 2.74 10.04 -6.81
C TYR A 117 2.78 10.34 -8.31
N HIS A 118 3.56 11.34 -8.74
CA HIS A 118 3.78 11.62 -10.16
C HIS A 118 4.43 10.45 -10.89
N ARG A 119 5.41 9.79 -10.26
CA ARG A 119 6.06 8.60 -10.83
C ARG A 119 5.08 7.45 -11.03
N LEU A 120 4.19 7.20 -10.07
CA LEU A 120 3.18 6.15 -10.19
C LEU A 120 2.11 6.45 -11.22
N ASN A 121 1.65 7.70 -11.35
CA ASN A 121 0.71 8.08 -12.40
C ASN A 121 1.26 7.89 -13.81
N ASN A 122 2.58 7.97 -13.96
CA ASN A 122 3.28 7.76 -15.23
C ASN A 122 4.03 6.41 -15.25
N TRP A 123 3.65 5.47 -14.38
CA TRP A 123 4.34 4.19 -14.29
C TRP A 123 4.02 3.32 -15.50
N LEU A 124 5.08 2.83 -16.13
CA LEU A 124 5.03 1.84 -17.19
C LEU A 124 5.89 0.66 -16.76
N PRO A 125 5.35 -0.58 -16.73
CA PRO A 125 6.16 -1.74 -16.43
C PRO A 125 7.17 -2.01 -17.56
N THR A 126 8.28 -2.67 -17.22
CA THR A 126 9.35 -2.96 -18.19
C THR A 126 8.84 -3.75 -19.40
N SER A 127 7.85 -4.62 -19.21
CA SER A 127 7.20 -5.38 -20.29
C SER A 127 6.44 -4.49 -21.29
N ALA A 128 5.95 -3.33 -20.89
CA ALA A 128 5.27 -2.38 -21.78
C ALA A 128 6.26 -1.57 -22.64
N ILE A 129 7.52 -1.47 -22.21
CA ILE A 129 8.59 -0.73 -22.93
C ILE A 129 9.19 -1.58 -24.06
N ARG A 130 9.11 -2.92 -23.97
CA ARG A 130 9.56 -3.82 -25.05
C ARG A 130 8.34 -4.47 -25.72
N PRO A 131 7.94 -4.07 -26.93
CA PRO A 131 6.98 -4.86 -27.69
C PRO A 131 7.56 -6.27 -27.88
N GLN A 132 6.77 -7.28 -27.52
CA GLN A 132 7.16 -8.68 -27.73
C GLN A 132 7.46 -8.87 -29.21
N LYS A 133 8.64 -9.44 -29.50
CA LYS A 133 9.02 -9.88 -30.84
C LYS A 133 8.36 -11.21 -31.14
#